data_AF-L7W7Y5-F1
#
_entry.id   AF-L7W7Y5-F1
#
_cell.length_a   1.000
_cell.length_b   1.000
_cell.length_c   1.000
_cell.angle_alpha   90.00
_cell.angle_beta   90.00
_cell.angle_gamma   90.00
#
_symmetry.space_group_name_H-M   'P 1'
#
loop_
_entity.id
_entity.type
_entity.pdbx_description
1 polymer ?
#
loop_
_entity_poly.entity_id
_entity_poly.type
_entity_poly.pdbx_seq_one_letter_code
_entity_poly.pdbx_strand_id
1 'polypeptide(L)' 'MNISFTEKQEKYIKDLVKSGDYKNASEVVREALRAHSEEYDRKLAWLKAEIQKGIDAPATEFSMKEFLERKLSEKASA' A
#
# COMPACT_ATOMS: atom_id res chain seq x y z
N MET A 1 -9.46 -21.79 15.73
CA MET A 1 -9.18 -21.81 14.26
C MET A 1 -7.83 -22.45 14.07
N ASN A 2 -7.71 -23.44 13.18
CA ASN A 2 -6.42 -24.05 12.83
C ASN A 2 -5.97 -23.50 11.47
N ILE A 3 -4.73 -23.02 11.37
CA ILE A 3 -4.17 -22.43 10.15
C ILE A 3 -2.83 -23.11 9.89
N SER A 4 -2.65 -23.60 8.69
CA SER A 4 -1.36 -24.12 8.24
C SER A 4 -0.53 -23.00 7.63
N PHE A 5 0.75 -22.95 7.99
CA PHE A 5 1.71 -21.99 7.47
C PHE A 5 2.73 -22.69 6.58
N THR A 6 3.36 -21.93 5.69
CA THR A 6 4.56 -22.41 4.99
C THR A 6 5.73 -22.53 5.97
N GLU A 7 6.73 -23.37 5.67
CA GLU A 7 7.91 -23.54 6.52
C GLU A 7 8.62 -22.21 6.83
N LYS A 8 8.70 -21.31 5.83
CA LYS A 8 9.29 -19.97 5.99
C LYS A 8 8.51 -19.13 7.01
N GLN A 9 7.18 -19.16 6.96
CA GLN A 9 6.32 -18.43 7.88
C GLN A 9 6.39 -19.01 9.29
N GLU A 10 6.41 -20.34 9.43
CA GLU A 10 6.60 -20.97 10.73
C GLU A 10 7.92 -20.59 11.38
N LYS A 11 9.02 -20.64 10.61
CA LYS A 11 10.34 -20.24 11.11
C LYS A 11 10.32 -18.78 11.58
N TYR A 12 9.76 -17.88 10.77
CA TYR A 12 9.63 -16.47 11.13
C TYR A 12 8.83 -16.27 12.43
N ILE A 13 7.67 -16.91 12.57
CA ILE A 13 6.83 -16.83 13.78
C ILE A 13 7.58 -17.41 14.99
N LYS A 14 8.25 -18.55 14.84
CA LYS A 14 9.05 -19.18 15.90
C LYS A 14 10.19 -18.28 16.35
N ASP A 15 10.88 -17.62 15.42
CA ASP A 15 12.00 -16.72 15.72
C ASP A 15 11.52 -15.48 16.50
N LEU A 16 10.35 -14.91 16.16
CA LEU A 16 9.73 -13.78 16.90
C LEU A 16 9.23 -14.16 18.29
N VAL A 17 8.73 -15.38 18.49
CA VAL A 17 8.35 -15.84 19.84
C VAL A 17 9.61 -16.08 20.68
N LYS A 18 10.68 -16.61 20.07
CA LYS A 18 11.97 -16.84 20.75
C LYS A 18 12.69 -15.55 21.15
N SER A 19 12.51 -14.45 20.42
CA SER A 19 13.10 -13.15 20.80
C SER A 19 12.52 -12.61 22.11
N GLY A 20 11.33 -13.07 22.50
CA GLY A 20 10.60 -12.59 23.68
C GLY A 20 9.67 -11.41 23.40
N ASP A 21 9.63 -10.93 22.15
CA ASP A 21 8.73 -9.85 21.73
C ASP A 21 7.25 -10.28 21.78
N TYR A 22 7.00 -11.58 21.65
CA TYR A 22 5.66 -12.18 21.66
C TYR A 22 5.61 -13.43 22.54
N LYS A 23 4.50 -13.63 23.25
CA LYS A 23 4.30 -14.79 24.13
C LYS A 23 3.92 -16.06 23.37
N ASN A 24 3.31 -15.91 22.20
CA ASN A 24 2.82 -17.04 21.40
C ASN A 24 2.60 -16.63 19.93
N ALA A 25 2.46 -17.65 19.07
CA ALA A 25 2.20 -17.46 17.65
C ALA A 25 0.92 -16.67 17.36
N SER A 26 -0.12 -16.80 18.19
CA SER A 26 -1.37 -16.09 17.96
C SER A 26 -1.25 -14.58 18.16
N GLU A 27 -0.34 -14.11 19.02
CA GLU A 27 -0.04 -12.68 19.15
C GLU A 27 0.62 -12.13 17.89
N VAL A 28 1.65 -12.83 17.38
CA VAL A 28 2.33 -12.48 16.11
C VAL A 28 1.31 -12.36 14.97
N VAL A 29 0.45 -13.37 14.83
CA VAL A 29 -0.56 -13.40 13.75
C VAL A 29 -1.58 -12.28 13.91
N ARG A 30 -2.06 -12.00 15.13
CA ARG A 30 -3.01 -10.89 15.37
C ARG A 30 -2.39 -9.54 15.03
N GLU A 31 -1.12 -9.33 15.38
CA GLU A 31 -0.43 -8.09 15.04
C GLU A 31 -0.23 -7.94 13.53
N ALA A 32 0.23 -8.99 12.86
CA ALA A 32 0.39 -9.00 11.42
C ALA A 32 -0.94 -8.70 10.70
N LEU A 33 -2.05 -9.30 11.15
CA LEU A 33 -3.37 -9.04 10.59
C LEU A 33 -3.82 -7.60 10.82
N ARG A 34 -3.55 -7.02 12.00
CA ARG A 34 -3.88 -5.63 12.31
C ARG A 34 -3.11 -4.66 11.42
N ALA A 35 -1.80 -4.86 11.30
CA ALA A 35 -0.96 -4.04 10.42
C ALA A 35 -1.42 -4.16 8.96
N HIS A 36 -1.78 -5.37 8.51
CA HIS A 36 -2.31 -5.61 7.18
C HIS A 36 -3.63 -4.87 6.93
N SER A 37 -4.59 -4.96 7.85
CA SER A 37 -5.88 -4.26 7.72
C SER A 37 -5.71 -2.75 7.74
N GLU A 38 -4.88 -2.21 8.64
CA GLU A 38 -4.64 -0.76 8.74
C GLU A 38 -3.97 -0.22 7.48
N GLU A 39 -2.99 -0.94 6.93
CA GLU A 39 -2.34 -0.55 5.68
C GLU A 39 -3.31 -0.60 4.49
N TYR A 40 -4.14 -1.64 4.41
CA TYR A 40 -5.15 -1.78 3.37
C TYR A 40 -6.14 -0.61 3.41
N ASP A 41 -6.71 -0.34 4.59
CA ASP A 41 -7.68 0.74 4.80
C ASP A 41 -7.06 2.11 4.49
N ARG A 42 -5.82 2.34 4.93
CA ARG A 42 -5.08 3.58 4.61
C ARG A 42 -4.88 3.76 3.12
N LYS A 43 -4.41 2.73 2.40
CA LYS A 43 -4.21 2.77 0.94
C LYS A 43 -5.52 3.00 0.20
N LEU A 44 -6.58 2.33 0.63
CA LEU A 44 -7.90 2.45 0.03
C LEU A 44 -8.50 3.85 0.26
N ALA A 45 -8.39 4.38 1.48
CA ALA A 45 -8.85 5.74 1.79
C ALA A 45 -8.10 6.80 0.98
N TRP A 46 -6.77 6.67 0.88
CA TRP A 46 -5.96 7.55 0.05
C TRP A 46 -6.38 7.48 -1.43
N LEU A 47 -6.50 6.28 -2.00
CA LEU A 47 -6.90 6.11 -3.39
C LEU A 47 -8.27 6.72 -3.68
N LYS A 48 -9.25 6.50 -2.78
CA LYS A 48 -10.59 7.10 -2.89
C LYS A 48 -10.51 8.62 -2.87
N ALA A 49 -9.68 9.20 -2.00
CA ALA A 49 -9.50 10.63 -1.94
C ALA A 49 -8.88 11.19 -3.24
N GLU A 50 -7.86 10.55 -3.81
CA GLU A 50 -7.26 10.98 -5.08
C GLU A 50 -8.23 10.86 -6.26
N ILE A 51 -9.05 9.80 -6.30
CA ILE A 51 -10.11 9.66 -7.30
C ILE A 51 -11.13 10.79 -7.15
N GLN A 52 -11.56 11.09 -5.93
CA GLN A 52 -12.53 12.14 -5.67
C GLN A 52 -12.01 13.51 -6.12
N LYS A 53 -10.73 13.82 -5.89
CA LYS A 53 -10.10 15.05 -6.43
C LYS A 53 -10.21 15.13 -7.95
N GLY A 54 -10.04 14.00 -8.65
CA GLY A 54 -10.20 13.95 -10.12
C GLY A 54 -11.64 14.13 -10.57
N ILE A 55 -12.61 13.61 -9.80
CA ILE A 55 -14.05 13.78 -10.06
C ILE A 55 -14.50 15.24 -9.82
N ASP A 56 -14.01 15.86 -8.74
CA ASP A 56 -14.34 17.24 -8.36
C ASP A 56 -13.59 18.27 -9.22
N ALA A 57 -12.58 17.84 -9.97
CA ALA A 57 -11.82 18.71 -10.86
C ALA A 57 -12.67 19.15 -12.06
N PRO A 58 -12.49 20.40 -12.53
CA PRO A 58 -13.17 20.86 -13.73
C PRO A 58 -12.75 20.02 -14.94
N ALA A 59 -13.70 19.75 -15.84
CA ALA A 59 -13.40 19.11 -17.11
C ALA A 59 -12.48 20.01 -17.95
N THR A 60 -11.45 19.39 -18.52
CA THR A 60 -10.52 20.07 -19.44
C THR A 60 -10.46 19.30 -20.75
N GLU A 61 -10.46 20.01 -21.88
CA GLU A 61 -10.05 19.40 -23.14
C GLU A 61 -8.58 19.00 -23.03
N PHE A 62 -8.29 17.73 -23.29
CA PHE A 62 -6.95 17.16 -23.16
C PHE A 62 -6.51 16.48 -24.45
N SER A 63 -5.43 16.99 -25.04
CA SER A 63 -4.72 16.39 -26.15
C SER A 63 -3.38 15.85 -25.68
N MET A 64 -3.18 14.53 -25.79
CA MET A 64 -1.92 13.90 -25.40
C MET A 64 -0.73 14.43 -26.23
N LYS A 65 -0.96 14.76 -27.51
CA LYS A 65 0.06 15.29 -28.41
C LYS A 65 0.56 16.65 -27.92
N GLU A 66 -0.36 17.58 -27.68
CA GLU A 66 -0.03 18.94 -27.21
C GLU A 66 0.62 18.91 -25.83
N PHE A 67 0.16 18.02 -24.95
CA PHE A 67 0.76 17.83 -23.64
C PHE A 67 2.23 17.40 -23.74
N LEU A 68 2.53 16.41 -24.59
CA LEU A 68 3.89 15.92 -24.80
C LEU A 68 4.79 16.99 -25.44
N GLU A 69 4.30 17.69 -26.46
CA GLU A 69 5.04 18.77 -27.13
C GLU A 69 5.43 19.87 -26.12
N ARG A 70 4.49 20.27 -25.25
CA ARG A 70 4.76 21.22 -24.16
C ARG A 70 5.79 20.70 -23.16
N LYS A 71 5.71 19.44 -22.74
CA LYS A 71 6.66 18.88 -21.76
C LYS A 71 8.07 18.71 -22.33
N LEU A 72 8.20 18.43 -23.62
CA LEU A 72 9.49 18.35 -24.30
C LEU A 72 10.13 19.74 -24.46
N SER A 73 9.34 20.78 -24.76
CA SER A 73 9.86 22.15 -24.88
C SER A 73 10.26 22.76 -23.52
N GLU A 74 9.49 22.51 -22.45
CA GLU A 74 9.85 22.89 -21.08
C GLU A 74 11.21 22.31 -20.65
N LYS A 75 11.48 21.03 -21.01
CA LYS A 75 12.72 20.35 -20.66
C LYS A 75 13.92 20.80 -21.50
N ALA A 76 13.71 21.29 -22.72
CA ALA A 76 14.77 21.84 -23.57
C ALA A 76 15.17 23.28 -23.18
N SER A 77 14.34 23.94 -22.36
CA SER A 77 14.54 25.33 -21.90
C SER A 77 15.19 25.41 -20.50
N ALA A 78 15.45 24.27 -19.87
CA ALA A 78 16.05 24.12 -18.55
C ALA A 78 17.43 23.47 -18.66
#